data_AF-A0AAU8MSX8-F1
#
_entry.id   AF-A0AAU8MSX8-F1
#
_cell.length_a   1.000
_cell.length_b   1.000
_cell.length_c   1.000
_cell.angle_alpha   90.00
_cell.angle_beta   90.00
_cell.angle_gamma   90.00
#
_symmetry.space_group_name_H-M   'P 1'
#
loop_
_entity.id
_entity.type
_entity.pdbx_description
1 polymer ?
#
loop_
_entity_poly.entity_id
_entity_poly.type
_entity_poly.pdbx_seq_one_letter_code
_entity_poly.pdbx_strand_id
1 'polypeptide(L)' 'MRRIGMFAAVFAVALAGSVSFNALAFSWQGTWYYYDAEGAQVGKWTAGCGAADGRWGQATENKRFVQGCAAES' A
#
# COMPACT_ATOMS: atom_id res chain seq x y z
N MET A 1 -19.93 40.35 2.54
CA MET A 1 -19.05 39.70 1.53
C MET A 1 -17.82 38.98 2.13
N ARG A 2 -17.05 39.54 3.08
CA ARG A 2 -15.87 38.85 3.70
C ARG A 2 -16.17 37.51 4.41
N ARG A 3 -17.32 37.38 5.08
CA ARG A 3 -17.67 36.17 5.84
C ARG A 3 -18.01 34.97 4.94
N ILE A 4 -18.62 35.21 3.78
CA ILE A 4 -19.02 34.17 2.82
C ILE A 4 -17.78 33.52 2.18
N GLY A 5 -16.73 34.30 1.88
CA GLY A 5 -15.48 33.77 1.35
C GLY A 5 -14.74 32.86 2.33
N MET A 6 -14.81 33.14 3.63
CA MET A 6 -14.19 32.31 4.67
C MET A 6 -14.90 30.96 4.81
N PHE A 7 -16.23 30.92 4.76
CA PHE A 7 -16.98 29.65 4.78
C PHE A 7 -16.71 28.80 3.52
N ALA A 8 -16.61 29.43 2.35
CA ALA A 8 -16.27 28.73 1.12
C ALA A 8 -14.85 28.11 1.17
N ALA A 9 -13.88 28.84 1.74
CA ALA A 9 -12.51 28.34 1.90
C ALA A 9 -12.44 27.15 2.86
N VAL A 10 -13.14 27.21 4.01
CA VAL A 10 -13.18 26.10 4.97
C VAL A 10 -13.85 24.87 4.35
N PHE A 11 -14.94 25.06 3.60
CA PHE A 11 -15.63 23.97 2.92
C PHE A 11 -14.75 23.32 1.85
N ALA A 12 -14.01 24.11 1.07
CA ALA A 12 -13.07 23.59 0.07
C ALA A 12 -11.92 22.79 0.69
N VAL A 13 -11.36 23.24 1.82
CA VAL A 13 -10.31 22.52 2.54
C VAL A 13 -10.86 21.21 3.16
N ALA A 14 -12.07 21.23 3.71
CA ALA A 14 -12.72 20.03 4.24
C ALA A 14 -12.98 18.98 3.14
N LEU A 15 -13.41 19.43 1.95
CA LEU A 15 -13.61 18.56 0.79
C LEU A 15 -12.29 18.01 0.23
N ALA A 16 -11.24 18.83 0.17
CA ALA A 16 -9.91 18.36 -0.23
C ALA A 16 -9.31 17.36 0.78
N GLY A 17 -9.58 17.57 2.08
CA GLY A 17 -9.17 16.65 3.14
C GLY A 17 -9.86 15.29 3.05
N SER A 18 -11.15 15.24 2.68
CA SER A 18 -11.90 13.97 2.61
C SER A 18 -11.55 13.10 1.40
N VAL A 19 -11.17 13.70 0.27
CA VAL A 19 -10.76 12.94 -0.93
C VAL A 19 -9.33 12.34 -0.81
N SER A 20 -8.51 12.86 0.09
CA SER A 20 -7.10 12.46 0.23
C SER A 20 -6.89 11.05 0.81
N PHE A 21 -7.84 10.53 1.59
CA PHE A 21 -7.68 9.24 2.29
C PHE A 21 -8.13 8.02 1.47
N ASN A 22 -8.90 8.21 0.40
CA ASN A 22 -9.42 7.09 -0.40
C ASN A 22 -8.43 6.60 -1.47
N ALA A 23 -7.49 7.45 -1.91
CA ALA A 23 -6.47 7.06 -2.90
C ALA A 23 -5.37 6.16 -2.32
N LEU A 24 -5.20 6.11 -0.99
CA LEU A 24 -4.19 5.30 -0.32
C LEU A 24 -4.69 3.90 0.10
N ALA A 25 -6.00 3.67 0.07
CA ALA A 25 -6.61 2.44 0.56
C ALA A 25 -6.71 1.33 -0.51
N PHE A 26 -6.68 1.68 -1.80
CA PHE A 26 -6.95 0.73 -2.90
C PHE A 26 -5.72 0.32 -3.74
N SER A 27 -4.52 0.83 -3.46
CA SER A 27 -3.29 0.44 -4.17
C SER A 27 -2.25 -0.19 -3.24
N TRP A 28 -2.69 -1.10 -2.37
CA TRP A 28 -1.76 -1.98 -1.63
C TRP A 28 -1.16 -3.03 -2.58
N GLN A 29 -0.57 -2.56 -3.67
CA GLN A 29 0.31 -3.34 -4.52
C GLN A 29 1.63 -3.51 -3.77
N GLY A 30 1.99 -4.75 -3.51
CA GLY A 30 3.13 -5.00 -2.66
C GLY A 30 3.50 -6.46 -2.59
N THR A 31 4.72 -6.68 -2.13
CA THR A 31 5.27 -8.02 -1.95
C THR A 31 5.72 -8.20 -0.52
N TRP A 32 5.20 -9.24 0.12
CA TRP A 32 5.73 -9.79 1.35
C TRP A 32 6.86 -10.76 1.03
N TYR A 33 7.99 -10.59 1.71
CA TYR A 33 9.13 -11.50 1.69
C TYR A 33 9.17 -12.20 3.06
N TYR A 34 9.30 -13.52 3.06
CA TYR A 34 9.36 -14.34 4.26
C TYR A 34 10.75 -14.92 4.41
N TYR A 35 11.29 -14.87 5.62
CA TYR A 35 12.64 -15.31 5.95
C TYR A 35 12.63 -16.38 7.04
N ASP A 36 13.64 -17.24 7.06
CA ASP A 36 13.90 -18.17 8.17
C ASP A 36 14.57 -17.45 9.36
N ALA A 37 15.05 -18.23 10.34
CA ALA A 37 15.72 -17.70 11.53
C ALA A 37 17.13 -17.19 11.22
N GLU A 38 17.77 -17.76 10.20
CA GLU A 38 19.10 -17.43 9.70
C GLU A 38 19.10 -16.20 8.76
N GLY A 39 17.92 -15.78 8.30
CA GLY A 39 17.70 -14.61 7.44
C GLY A 39 17.65 -14.93 5.94
N ALA A 40 17.62 -16.20 5.53
CA ALA A 40 17.44 -16.59 4.14
C ALA A 40 15.97 -16.52 3.73
N GLN A 41 15.70 -16.12 2.48
CA GLN A 41 14.34 -16.02 1.98
C GLN A 41 13.75 -17.41 1.74
N VAL A 42 12.62 -17.71 2.38
CA VAL A 42 11.90 -18.98 2.27
C VAL A 42 10.55 -18.86 1.58
N GLY A 43 10.09 -17.64 1.28
CA GLY A 43 8.86 -17.41 0.54
C GLY A 43 8.66 -15.97 0.10
N LYS A 44 7.68 -15.76 -0.80
CA LYS A 44 7.16 -14.43 -1.13
C LYS A 44 5.67 -14.48 -1.45
N TRP A 45 4.99 -13.37 -1.23
CA TRP A 45 3.60 -13.17 -1.65
C TRP A 45 3.43 -11.78 -2.23
N THR A 46 3.15 -11.71 -3.53
CA THR A 46 2.83 -10.48 -4.25
C THR A 46 1.32 -10.39 -4.45
N ALA A 47 0.77 -9.21 -4.17
CA ALA A 47 -0.64 -8.90 -4.36
C ALA A 47 -0.78 -7.50 -5.00
N GLY A 48 -1.82 -7.31 -5.81
CA GLY A 48 -2.14 -6.02 -6.44
C GLY A 48 -1.30 -5.69 -7.68
N CYS A 49 -0.70 -6.70 -8.31
CA CYS A 49 0.24 -6.61 -9.44
C CYS A 49 -0.22 -7.41 -10.67
N GLY A 50 -1.42 -7.97 -10.67
CA GLY A 50 -1.99 -8.63 -11.85
C GLY A 50 -1.25 -9.92 -12.18
N ALA A 51 -0.55 -9.96 -13.32
CA ALA A 51 0.17 -11.16 -13.76
C ALA A 51 1.31 -11.58 -12.81
N ALA A 52 1.90 -10.62 -12.08
CA ALA A 52 2.92 -10.88 -11.08
C ALA A 52 2.34 -11.25 -9.70
N ASP A 53 1.01 -11.31 -9.56
CA ASP A 53 0.39 -11.78 -8.33
C ASP A 53 0.63 -13.27 -8.15
N GLY A 54 1.08 -13.63 -6.95
CA GLY A 54 1.47 -15.01 -6.70
C GLY A 54 2.06 -15.18 -5.33
N ARG A 55 1.98 -16.42 -4.84
CA ARG A 55 2.57 -16.83 -3.58
C ARG A 55 3.43 -18.07 -3.81
N TRP A 56 4.63 -18.05 -3.26
CA TRP A 56 5.50 -19.23 -3.23
C TRP A 56 6.14 -19.39 -1.86
N GLY A 57 6.60 -20.62 -1.60
CA GLY A 57 7.35 -20.94 -0.39
C GLY A 57 6.52 -20.92 0.88
N GLN A 58 7.20 -20.75 2.02
CA GLN A 58 6.58 -20.76 3.34
C GLN A 58 6.32 -19.34 3.86
N ALA A 59 5.21 -19.17 4.58
CA ALA A 59 4.97 -17.95 5.33
C ALA A 59 5.49 -18.12 6.75
N THR A 60 6.36 -17.22 7.16
CA THR A 60 6.95 -17.14 8.50
C THR A 60 6.55 -15.83 9.18
N GLU A 61 6.81 -15.74 10.48
CA GLU A 61 6.61 -14.48 11.23
C GLU A 61 7.68 -13.45 10.90
N ASN A 62 8.91 -13.89 10.58
CA ASN A 62 9.98 -13.04 10.10
C ASN A 62 9.72 -12.64 8.65
N LYS A 63 9.06 -11.50 8.45
CA LYS A 63 8.62 -11.04 7.14
C LYS A 63 8.84 -9.55 6.94
N ARG A 64 9.05 -9.16 5.68
CA ARG A 64 9.19 -7.77 5.26
C ARG A 64 8.20 -7.45 4.15
N PHE A 65 7.49 -6.32 4.29
CA PHE A 65 6.70 -5.76 3.20
C PHE A 65 7.58 -4.81 2.36
N VAL A 66 7.46 -4.93 1.04
CA VAL A 66 7.99 -3.97 0.09
C VAL A 66 6.84 -3.50 -0.78
N GLN A 67 6.67 -2.19 -0.87
CA GLN A 67 5.68 -1.59 -1.75
C GLN A 67 6.10 -1.80 -3.21
N GLY A 68 5.16 -2.23 -4.05
CA GLY A 68 5.40 -2.55 -5.45
C GLY A 68 5.50 -4.04 -5.76
N CYS A 69 5.53 -4.31 -7.07
CA CYS A 69 5.49 -5.66 -7.62
C CYS A 69 6.85 -6.34 -7.53
N ALA A 70 6.86 -7.63 -7.20
CA ALA A 70 8.08 -8.41 -7.27
C ALA A 70 8.56 -8.43 -8.72
N ALA A 71 9.82 -8.10 -8.96
CA ALA A 71 10.43 -8.38 -10.24
C ALA A 71 10.44 -9.91 -10.45
N GLU A 72 9.92 -10.37 -11.59
CA GLU A 72 10.22 -11.70 -12.09
C GLU A 72 11.70 -11.68 -12.50
N SER A 73 12.52 -12.39 -11.72
CA SER A 73 13.92 -12.68 -12.05
C SER A 73 14.03 -14.12 -12.49
#